data_AF-A0A953ZZF2-F1
#
_entry.id   AF-A0A953ZZF2-F1
#
_cell.length_a   1.000
_cell.length_b   1.000
_cell.length_c   1.000
_cell.angle_alpha   90.00
_cell.angle_beta   90.00
_cell.angle_gamma   90.00
#
_symmetry.space_group_name_H-M   'P 1'
#
loop_
_entity.id
_entity.type
_entity.pdbx_description
1 polymer ?
#
loop_
_entity_poly.entity_id
_entity_poly.type
_entity_poly.pdbx_seq_one_letter_code
_entity_poly.pdbx_strand_id
1 'polypeptide(L)'
;QNDPADIPRLVEELDKGHDIVCGWRRVRKDRALTRLVPSKLANLMISFVTQVPIHDTGCSLKAYRGWVVRNLTLYSDMHRFIAALAVGVGARITELPVRHHPRRFGKSKYGLTRIFKVMVDLLTLKMLIQFSAHPIRWFCILALPALVVTLVLLFYALFRVDSTGFMFEPHYDILLISTAAVNLLVALNIFLLGLLAELQLNSSGYFRRRASMIRGEIVR
;
A
#
# COMPACT_ATOMS: atom_id res chain seq x y z
N GLN A 1 15.70 2.81 -26.04
CA GLN A 1 14.38 2.16 -26.11
C GLN A 1 13.27 3.21 -26.14
N ASN A 2 13.30 4.23 -25.28
CA ASN A 2 12.45 5.42 -25.44
C ASN A 2 13.16 6.41 -26.38
N ASP A 3 12.40 7.14 -27.17
CA ASP A 3 12.91 8.13 -28.12
C ASP A 3 13.15 9.48 -27.42
N PRO A 4 14.39 10.03 -27.42
CA PRO A 4 14.65 11.35 -26.84
C PRO A 4 13.85 12.48 -27.48
N ALA A 5 13.43 12.33 -28.74
CA ALA A 5 12.63 13.33 -29.44
C ALA A 5 11.24 13.53 -28.82
N ASP A 6 10.77 12.61 -27.96
CA ASP A 6 9.52 12.77 -27.23
C ASP A 6 9.67 13.67 -25.98
N ILE A 7 10.89 13.92 -25.49
CA ILE A 7 11.12 14.73 -24.27
C ILE A 7 10.49 16.13 -24.38
N PRO A 8 10.68 16.91 -25.46
CA PRO A 8 10.06 18.23 -25.58
C PRO A 8 8.54 18.19 -25.50
N ARG A 9 7.91 17.15 -26.06
CA ARG A 9 6.45 16.97 -26.00
C ARG A 9 5.96 16.70 -24.58
N LEU A 10 6.74 15.97 -23.76
CA LEU A 10 6.40 15.79 -22.34
C LEU A 10 6.49 17.12 -21.57
N VAL A 11 7.46 17.98 -21.90
CA VAL A 11 7.61 19.29 -21.25
C VAL A 11 6.45 20.21 -21.64
N GLU A 12 6.07 20.24 -22.91
CA GLU A 12 4.91 21.01 -23.39
C GLU A 12 3.61 20.62 -22.66
N GLU A 13 3.39 19.32 -22.44
CA GLU A 13 2.25 18.85 -21.66
C GLU A 13 2.32 19.26 -20.17
N LEU A 14 3.52 19.34 -19.58
CA LEU A 14 3.65 19.95 -18.26
C LEU A 14 3.19 21.40 -18.32
N ASP A 15 3.66 22.19 -19.30
CA ASP A 15 3.35 23.62 -19.44
C ASP A 15 1.86 23.92 -19.63
N LYS A 16 1.07 22.97 -20.18
CA LYS A 16 -0.40 23.04 -20.25
C LYS A 16 -1.09 22.97 -18.88
N GLY A 17 -0.34 22.79 -17.80
CA GLY A 17 -0.84 22.75 -16.43
C GLY A 17 -0.86 21.35 -15.84
N HIS A 18 -0.31 20.33 -16.50
CA HIS A 18 -0.12 19.03 -15.85
C HIS A 18 1.08 19.07 -14.90
N ASP A 19 1.00 18.29 -13.83
CA ASP A 19 2.05 18.18 -12.83
C ASP A 19 2.94 16.95 -13.08
N ILE A 20 2.38 15.95 -13.77
CA ILE A 20 3.05 14.72 -14.18
C ILE A 20 2.58 14.31 -15.56
N VAL A 21 3.54 13.97 -16.42
CA VAL A 21 3.29 13.43 -17.75
C VAL A 21 3.95 12.06 -17.85
N CYS A 22 3.13 11.02 -17.99
CA CYS A 22 3.59 9.65 -18.17
C CYS A 22 3.66 9.30 -19.66
N GLY A 23 4.80 8.83 -20.15
CA GLY A 23 4.88 8.30 -21.50
C GLY A 23 4.10 6.98 -21.60
N TRP A 24 3.25 6.85 -22.61
CA TRP A 24 2.48 5.65 -22.90
C TRP A 24 2.98 4.97 -24.17
N ARG A 25 3.51 3.75 -24.05
CA ARG A 25 3.92 2.95 -25.20
C ARG A 25 2.71 2.24 -25.80
N ARG A 26 1.95 2.95 -26.62
CA ARG A 26 0.70 2.46 -27.23
C ARG A 26 0.91 1.25 -28.14
N VAL A 27 1.98 1.27 -28.95
CA VAL A 27 2.33 0.18 -29.86
C VAL A 27 3.59 -0.51 -29.35
N ARG A 28 3.45 -1.74 -28.84
CA ARG A 28 4.59 -2.59 -28.46
C ARG A 28 4.76 -3.72 -29.46
N LYS A 29 5.92 -3.78 -30.11
CA LYS A 29 6.35 -4.91 -30.94
C LYS A 29 7.03 -6.01 -30.10
N ASP A 30 6.48 -6.29 -28.91
CA ASP A 30 6.99 -7.31 -27.98
C ASP A 30 6.22 -8.63 -28.13
N ARG A 31 6.80 -9.77 -27.71
CA ARG A 31 6.12 -11.08 -27.74
C ARG A 31 4.85 -11.07 -26.87
N ALA A 32 3.71 -11.43 -27.47
CA ALA A 32 2.38 -11.28 -26.88
C ALA A 32 2.19 -12.03 -25.54
N LEU A 33 2.45 -13.33 -25.52
CA LEU A 33 2.16 -14.20 -24.38
C LEU A 33 3.10 -13.99 -23.18
N THR A 34 4.39 -13.75 -23.41
CA THR A 34 5.38 -13.65 -22.32
C THR A 34 5.60 -12.24 -21.80
N ARG A 35 5.12 -11.20 -22.49
CA ARG A 35 5.40 -9.80 -22.12
C ARG A 35 4.18 -8.88 -22.11
N LEU A 36 3.32 -8.97 -23.11
CA LEU A 36 2.16 -8.08 -23.21
C LEU A 36 1.07 -8.44 -22.19
N VAL A 37 0.72 -9.73 -22.08
CA VAL A 37 -0.33 -10.18 -21.17
C VAL A 37 0.03 -9.90 -19.69
N PRO A 38 1.22 -10.29 -19.18
CA PRO A 38 1.60 -9.97 -17.80
C PRO A 38 1.68 -8.48 -17.52
N SER A 39 2.17 -7.68 -18.48
CA SER A 39 2.28 -6.23 -18.31
C SER A 39 0.90 -5.57 -18.28
N LYS A 40 -0.06 -6.04 -19.09
CA LYS A 40 -1.44 -5.54 -19.07
C LYS A 40 -2.12 -5.87 -17.75
N LEU A 41 -1.98 -7.11 -17.26
CA LEU A 41 -2.53 -7.52 -15.97
C LEU A 41 -1.93 -6.72 -14.82
N ALA A 42 -0.61 -6.51 -14.81
CA ALA A 42 0.06 -5.66 -13.82
C ALA A 42 -0.47 -4.23 -13.86
N ASN A 43 -0.56 -3.60 -15.04
CA ASN A 43 -1.07 -2.24 -15.17
C ASN A 43 -2.54 -2.13 -14.71
N LEU A 44 -3.37 -3.12 -15.04
CA LEU A 44 -4.76 -3.19 -14.60
C LEU A 44 -4.87 -3.27 -13.08
N MET A 45 -4.10 -4.16 -12.45
CA MET A 45 -4.07 -4.29 -11.00
C MET A 45 -3.59 -3.00 -10.32
N ILE A 46 -2.55 -2.35 -10.87
CA ILE A 46 -2.04 -1.08 -10.32
C ILE A 46 -3.14 -0.02 -10.41
N SER A 47 -3.71 0.18 -11.59
CA SER A 47 -4.80 1.15 -11.81
C SER A 47 -5.97 0.92 -10.86
N PHE A 48 -6.39 -0.34 -10.66
CA PHE A 48 -7.47 -0.69 -9.75
C PHE A 48 -7.14 -0.41 -8.27
N VAL A 49 -5.92 -0.73 -7.82
CA VAL A 49 -5.49 -0.49 -6.43
C VAL A 49 -5.29 1.00 -6.15
N THR A 50 -4.72 1.73 -7.10
CA THR A 50 -4.37 3.14 -6.92
C THR A 50 -5.51 4.08 -7.30
N GLN A 51 -6.54 3.57 -7.99
CA GLN A 51 -7.64 4.37 -8.55
C GLN A 51 -7.14 5.48 -9.49
N VAL A 52 -6.03 5.23 -10.20
CA VAL A 52 -5.42 6.18 -11.13
C VAL A 52 -5.41 5.55 -12.52
N PRO A 53 -6.09 6.14 -13.52
CA PRO A 53 -6.19 5.58 -14.86
C PRO A 53 -4.89 5.80 -15.66
N ILE A 54 -3.84 5.03 -15.34
CA ILE A 54 -2.56 5.01 -16.07
C ILE A 54 -2.46 3.72 -16.87
N HIS A 55 -2.35 3.83 -18.19
CA HIS A 55 -2.23 2.71 -19.12
C HIS A 55 -0.85 2.05 -19.09
N ASP A 56 0.24 2.80 -18.82
CA ASP A 56 1.60 2.25 -18.81
C ASP A 56 2.48 2.80 -17.67
N THR A 57 2.30 2.23 -16.48
CA THR A 57 3.14 2.53 -15.32
C THR A 57 4.61 2.14 -15.52
N GLY A 58 4.87 1.15 -16.39
CA GLY A 58 6.19 0.59 -16.65
C GLY A 58 7.00 1.32 -17.71
N CYS A 59 6.48 2.40 -18.31
CA CYS A 59 7.29 3.28 -19.14
C CYS A 59 8.22 4.11 -18.25
N SER A 60 9.51 4.16 -18.57
CA SER A 60 10.47 4.95 -17.80
C SER A 60 10.55 6.42 -18.25
N LEU A 61 9.98 6.77 -19.40
CA LEU A 61 9.95 8.16 -19.88
C LEU A 61 8.77 8.87 -19.22
N LYS A 62 9.05 9.66 -18.19
CA LYS A 62 8.08 10.44 -17.42
C LYS A 62 8.67 11.80 -17.08
N ALA A 63 7.84 12.83 -17.03
CA ALA A 63 8.22 14.17 -16.61
C ALA A 63 7.40 14.58 -15.39
N TYR A 64 8.05 15.26 -14.43
CA TYR A 64 7.45 15.66 -13.15
C TYR A 64 7.79 17.12 -12.88
N ARG A 65 6.84 17.86 -12.32
CA ARG A 65 7.16 19.15 -11.70
C ARG A 65 7.96 18.92 -10.42
N GLY A 66 8.93 19.78 -10.16
CA GLY A 66 9.80 19.65 -9.00
C GLY A 66 9.06 19.67 -7.66
N TRP A 67 7.92 20.38 -7.59
CA TRP A 67 7.08 20.39 -6.38
C TRP A 67 6.51 19.01 -6.07
N VAL A 68 6.13 18.22 -7.08
CA VAL A 68 5.61 16.86 -6.90
C VAL A 68 6.70 15.98 -6.28
N VAL A 69 7.89 15.99 -6.87
CA VAL A 69 9.01 15.15 -6.43
C VAL A 69 9.44 15.49 -5.01
N ARG A 70 9.46 16.78 -4.63
CA ARG A 70 9.81 17.22 -3.27
C ARG A 70 8.80 16.81 -2.19
N ASN A 71 7.53 16.68 -2.57
CA ASN A 71 6.45 16.31 -1.65
C ASN A 71 6.17 14.79 -1.60
N LEU A 72 6.80 14.02 -2.49
CA LEU A 72 6.67 12.57 -2.49
C LEU A 72 7.57 11.94 -1.44
N THR A 73 6.97 11.11 -0.59
CA THR A 73 7.72 10.21 0.31
C THR A 73 7.76 8.83 -0.33
N LEU A 74 8.95 8.41 -0.79
CA LEU A 74 9.15 7.10 -1.40
C LEU A 74 9.56 6.08 -0.35
N TYR A 75 8.88 4.94 -0.32
CA TYR A 75 9.24 3.82 0.54
C TYR A 75 9.81 2.67 -0.31
N SER A 76 11.05 2.25 -0.07
CA SER A 76 11.66 1.07 -0.70
C SER A 76 11.54 1.05 -2.24
N ASP A 77 11.17 -0.10 -2.82
CA ASP A 77 11.05 -0.40 -4.26
C ASP A 77 9.81 0.24 -4.95
N MET A 78 9.20 1.26 -4.33
CA MET A 78 7.99 1.97 -4.81
C MET A 78 8.25 2.98 -5.93
N HIS A 79 9.48 3.08 -6.46
CA HIS A 79 9.80 3.94 -7.61
C HIS A 79 8.90 3.70 -8.83
N ARG A 80 8.32 2.51 -8.96
CA ARG A 80 7.36 2.16 -10.02
C ARG A 80 5.98 2.81 -9.83
N PHE A 81 5.64 3.21 -8.61
CA PHE A 81 4.34 3.76 -8.22
C PHE A 81 4.38 5.27 -8.01
N ILE A 82 5.49 5.97 -8.32
CA ILE A 82 5.64 7.42 -8.13
C ILE A 82 4.45 8.19 -8.72
N ALA A 83 4.08 7.90 -9.97
CA ALA A 83 2.95 8.56 -10.62
C ALA A 83 1.63 8.29 -9.88
N ALA A 84 1.39 7.04 -9.45
CA ALA A 84 0.17 6.72 -8.71
C ALA A 84 0.13 7.36 -7.32
N LEU A 85 1.25 7.38 -6.59
CA LEU A 85 1.39 8.02 -5.30
C LEU A 85 1.18 9.53 -5.38
N ALA A 86 1.57 10.15 -6.49
CA ALA A 86 1.48 11.58 -6.66
C ALA A 86 0.05 12.11 -6.82
N VAL A 87 -0.92 11.27 -7.22
CA VAL A 87 -2.34 11.64 -7.12
C VAL A 87 -2.73 11.91 -5.66
N GLY A 88 -2.14 11.18 -4.71
CA GLY A 88 -2.34 11.41 -3.29
C GLY A 88 -1.84 12.77 -2.79
N VAL A 89 -0.93 13.42 -3.51
CA VAL A 89 -0.48 14.80 -3.22
C VAL A 89 -1.24 15.86 -4.03
N GLY A 90 -2.30 15.47 -4.75
CA GLY A 90 -3.11 16.36 -5.57
C GLY A 90 -2.53 16.66 -6.95
N ALA A 91 -1.53 15.91 -7.43
CA ALA A 91 -0.91 16.16 -8.73
C ALA A 91 -1.86 15.83 -9.90
N ARG A 92 -1.94 16.72 -10.89
CA ARG A 92 -2.66 16.47 -12.15
C ARG A 92 -1.80 15.62 -13.08
N ILE A 93 -2.31 14.44 -13.44
CA ILE A 93 -1.58 13.47 -14.25
C ILE A 93 -2.19 13.40 -15.65
N THR A 94 -1.33 13.31 -16.65
CA THR A 94 -1.72 12.96 -18.02
C THR A 94 -0.80 11.89 -18.61
N GLU A 95 -1.25 11.23 -19.67
CA GLU A 95 -0.46 10.27 -20.43
C GLU A 95 -0.26 10.74 -21.87
N LEU A 96 0.98 10.66 -22.35
CA LEU A 96 1.34 11.03 -23.71
C LEU A 96 1.79 9.79 -24.49
N PRO A 97 1.20 9.49 -25.66
CA PRO A 97 1.72 8.45 -26.55
C PRO A 97 3.16 8.76 -27.00
N VAL A 98 4.09 7.86 -26.66
CA VAL A 98 5.52 7.98 -26.98
C VAL A 98 6.00 6.84 -27.88
N ARG A 99 7.04 7.13 -28.67
CA ARG A 99 7.67 6.18 -29.58
C ARG A 99 8.50 5.17 -28.79
N HIS A 100 8.35 3.90 -29.13
CA HIS A 100 9.09 2.80 -28.51
C HIS A 100 9.90 2.02 -29.54
N HIS A 101 11.21 1.99 -29.33
CA HIS A 101 12.16 1.28 -30.19
C HIS A 101 12.52 -0.09 -29.59
N PRO A 102 12.67 -1.13 -30.42
CA PRO A 102 13.11 -2.44 -29.96
C PRO A 102 14.49 -2.33 -29.30
N ARG A 103 14.71 -3.17 -28.29
CA ARG A 103 16.00 -3.23 -27.59
C ARG A 103 17.07 -3.78 -28.55
N ARG A 104 18.16 -3.04 -28.76
CA ARG A 104 19.30 -3.45 -29.60
C ARG A 104 20.32 -4.32 -28.83
N PHE A 105 20.49 -4.08 -27.52
CA PHE A 105 21.52 -4.75 -26.71
C PHE A 105 20.99 -5.24 -25.35
N GLY A 106 21.50 -6.38 -24.89
CA GLY A 106 21.21 -6.99 -23.58
C GLY A 106 19.93 -7.84 -23.52
N LYS A 107 19.89 -8.77 -22.56
CA LYS A 107 18.70 -9.59 -22.28
C LYS A 107 17.72 -8.83 -21.37
N SER A 108 16.43 -9.14 -21.49
CA SER A 108 15.41 -8.57 -20.61
C SER A 108 15.57 -9.12 -19.20
N LYS A 109 15.62 -8.25 -18.18
CA LYS A 109 15.53 -8.63 -16.76
C LYS A 109 14.08 -8.83 -16.28
N TYR A 110 13.10 -8.76 -17.19
CA TYR A 110 11.69 -9.00 -16.88
C TYR A 110 11.35 -10.48 -17.08
N GLY A 111 11.06 -11.17 -15.98
CA GLY A 111 10.55 -12.54 -15.94
C GLY A 111 9.27 -12.67 -15.09
N LEU A 112 8.67 -13.85 -15.06
CA LEU A 112 7.44 -14.17 -14.32
C LEU A 112 7.55 -13.91 -12.81
N THR A 113 8.74 -14.12 -12.22
CA THR A 113 9.03 -13.81 -10.80
C THR A 113 8.78 -12.35 -10.44
N ARG A 114 8.88 -11.44 -11.40
CA ARG A 114 8.62 -10.02 -11.18
C ARG A 114 7.13 -9.71 -10.97
N ILE A 115 6.23 -10.54 -11.46
CA ILE A 115 4.78 -10.38 -11.26
C ILE A 115 4.44 -10.58 -9.78
N PHE A 116 4.94 -11.66 -9.18
CA PHE A 116 4.79 -11.91 -7.75
C PHE A 116 5.36 -10.77 -6.92
N LYS A 117 6.55 -10.27 -7.27
CA LYS A 117 7.13 -9.09 -6.60
C LYS A 117 6.21 -7.87 -6.73
N VAL A 118 5.71 -7.56 -7.93
CA VAL A 118 4.75 -6.45 -8.15
C VAL A 118 3.47 -6.63 -7.34
N MET A 119 2.94 -7.86 -7.21
CA MET A 119 1.76 -8.13 -6.39
C MET A 119 2.02 -7.88 -4.90
N VAL A 120 3.15 -8.38 -4.37
CA VAL A 120 3.55 -8.13 -2.98
C VAL A 120 3.77 -6.64 -2.74
N ASP A 121 4.39 -5.94 -3.68
CA ASP A 121 4.62 -4.49 -3.58
C ASP A 121 3.30 -3.71 -3.64
N LEU A 122 2.33 -4.15 -4.44
CA LEU A 122 0.98 -3.57 -4.49
C LEU A 122 0.20 -3.81 -3.20
N LEU A 123 0.26 -5.01 -2.65
CA LEU A 123 -0.32 -5.33 -1.35
C LEU A 123 0.29 -4.45 -0.26
N THR A 124 1.62 -4.33 -0.27
CA THR A 124 2.37 -3.46 0.65
C THR A 124 1.97 -2.00 0.49
N LEU A 125 1.84 -1.52 -0.75
CA LEU A 125 1.41 -0.15 -1.04
C LEU A 125 -0.01 0.10 -0.53
N LYS A 126 -0.96 -0.78 -0.84
CA LYS A 126 -2.34 -0.68 -0.39
C LYS A 126 -2.42 -0.71 1.14
N MET A 127 -1.70 -1.65 1.76
CA MET A 127 -1.60 -1.76 3.20
C MET A 127 -1.03 -0.47 3.77
N LEU A 128 0.08 0.06 3.25
CA LEU A 128 0.68 1.31 3.74
C LEU A 128 -0.29 2.49 3.63
N ILE A 129 -1.01 2.63 2.52
CA ILE A 129 -1.97 3.72 2.29
C ILE A 129 -3.17 3.61 3.25
N GLN A 130 -3.73 2.42 3.43
CA GLN A 130 -4.91 2.17 4.27
C GLN A 130 -4.58 2.13 5.76
N PHE A 131 -3.46 1.51 6.12
CA PHE A 131 -2.95 1.40 7.49
C PHE A 131 -2.52 2.76 8.02
N SER A 132 -1.79 3.54 7.23
CA SER A 132 -1.32 4.86 7.67
C SER A 132 -2.45 5.86 7.95
N ALA A 133 -3.66 5.61 7.47
CA ALA A 133 -4.81 6.47 7.72
C ALA A 133 -5.43 6.27 9.11
N HIS A 134 -5.45 5.03 9.62
CA HIS A 134 -5.98 4.69 10.94
C HIS A 134 -5.38 3.35 11.42
N PRO A 135 -4.10 3.31 11.83
CA PRO A 135 -3.43 2.07 12.24
C PRO A 135 -4.15 1.40 13.41
N ILE A 136 -4.64 2.19 14.38
CA ILE A 136 -5.34 1.66 15.55
C ILE A 136 -6.56 0.81 15.18
N ARG A 137 -7.31 1.19 14.13
CA ARG A 137 -8.50 0.43 13.70
C ARG A 137 -8.13 -1.00 13.29
N TRP A 138 -7.02 -1.17 12.58
CA TRP A 138 -6.55 -2.49 12.12
C TRP A 138 -6.10 -3.36 13.29
N PHE A 139 -5.36 -2.80 14.24
CA PHE A 139 -4.95 -3.53 15.44
C PHE A 139 -6.12 -3.86 16.37
N CYS A 140 -7.13 -2.99 16.48
CA CYS A 140 -8.36 -3.32 17.21
C CYS A 140 -9.12 -4.48 16.56
N ILE A 141 -9.26 -4.49 15.23
CA ILE A 141 -9.88 -5.61 14.50
C ILE A 141 -9.10 -6.91 14.71
N LEU A 142 -7.76 -6.84 14.74
CA LEU A 142 -6.90 -8.00 14.99
C LEU A 142 -6.94 -8.49 16.44
N ALA A 143 -7.08 -7.59 17.42
CA ALA A 143 -7.17 -7.92 18.84
C ALA A 143 -8.55 -8.44 19.25
N LEU A 144 -9.61 -8.09 18.51
CA LEU A 144 -10.99 -8.42 18.86
C LEU A 144 -11.25 -9.93 19.03
N PRO A 145 -10.81 -10.84 18.13
CA PRO A 145 -11.03 -12.28 18.32
C PRO A 145 -10.35 -12.81 19.59
N ALA A 146 -9.13 -12.37 19.89
CA ALA A 146 -8.41 -12.75 21.10
C ALA A 146 -9.16 -12.29 22.37
N LEU A 147 -9.73 -11.08 22.33
CA LEU A 147 -10.55 -10.54 23.41
C LEU A 147 -11.86 -11.32 23.58
N VAL A 148 -12.54 -11.67 22.48
CA VAL A 148 -13.76 -12.48 22.51
C VAL A 148 -13.47 -13.86 23.10
N VAL A 149 -12.41 -14.54 22.65
CA VAL A 149 -12.00 -15.84 23.20
C VAL A 149 -11.70 -15.74 24.69
N THR A 150 -10.99 -14.69 25.12
CA THR A 150 -10.71 -14.44 26.53
C THR A 150 -12.00 -14.31 27.35
N LEU A 151 -12.98 -13.53 26.88
CA LEU A 151 -14.26 -13.35 27.56
C LEU A 151 -15.06 -14.66 27.62
N VAL A 152 -15.06 -15.44 26.54
CA VAL A 152 -15.73 -16.75 26.48
C VAL A 152 -15.10 -17.73 27.48
N LEU A 153 -13.77 -17.77 27.56
CA LEU A 153 -13.06 -18.62 28.52
C LEU A 153 -13.35 -18.18 29.97
N LEU A 154 -13.26 -16.89 30.27
CA LEU A 154 -13.57 -16.39 31.62
C LEU A 154 -15.03 -16.65 31.99
N PHE A 155 -15.97 -16.44 31.06
CA PHE A 155 -17.38 -16.75 31.28
C PHE A 155 -17.57 -18.24 31.55
N TYR A 156 -16.94 -19.10 30.75
CA TYR A 156 -17.00 -20.55 30.96
C TYR A 156 -16.43 -20.96 32.33
N ALA A 157 -15.30 -20.39 32.75
CA ALA A 157 -14.74 -20.63 34.09
C ALA A 157 -15.67 -20.19 35.23
N LEU A 158 -16.39 -19.07 35.08
CA LEU A 158 -17.25 -18.53 36.14
C LEU A 158 -18.59 -19.24 36.28
N PHE A 159 -19.16 -19.72 35.17
CA PHE A 159 -20.51 -20.27 35.12
C PHE A 159 -20.54 -21.80 34.97
N ARG A 160 -19.38 -22.45 35.03
CA ARG A 160 -19.34 -23.90 35.06
C ARG A 160 -19.97 -24.39 36.37
N VAL A 161 -21.01 -25.20 36.23
CA VAL A 161 -21.66 -25.90 37.35
C VAL A 161 -21.37 -27.38 37.17
N ASP A 162 -20.52 -27.94 38.03
CA ASP A 162 -20.32 -29.38 38.07
C ASP A 162 -21.46 -30.05 38.87
N SER A 163 -21.72 -31.32 38.56
CA SER A 163 -22.78 -32.16 39.13
C SER A 163 -22.67 -32.41 40.64
N THR A 164 -21.60 -31.95 41.29
CA THR A 164 -21.31 -32.07 42.73
C THR A 164 -21.64 -30.81 43.53
N GLY A 165 -22.07 -29.72 42.89
CA GLY A 165 -22.39 -28.45 43.57
C GLY A 165 -21.16 -27.65 44.03
N PHE A 166 -19.95 -28.16 43.78
CA PHE A 166 -18.71 -27.41 43.92
C PHE A 166 -18.42 -26.65 42.63
N MET A 167 -18.14 -25.35 42.73
CA MET A 167 -17.85 -24.49 41.57
C MET A 167 -16.38 -24.53 41.11
N PHE A 168 -15.51 -25.26 41.83
CA PHE A 168 -14.06 -25.19 41.59
C PHE A 168 -13.38 -26.57 41.60
N GLU A 169 -12.90 -27.01 40.43
CA GLU A 169 -11.90 -28.08 40.28
C GLU A 169 -10.52 -27.44 40.04
N PRO A 170 -9.60 -27.48 41.03
CA PRO A 170 -8.39 -26.66 41.00
C PRO A 170 -7.53 -26.83 39.73
N HIS A 171 -7.42 -28.04 39.18
CA HIS A 171 -6.57 -28.28 38.02
C HIS A 171 -7.13 -27.67 36.72
N TYR A 172 -8.44 -27.79 36.49
CA TYR A 172 -9.05 -27.32 35.24
C TYR A 172 -9.29 -25.81 35.25
N ASP A 173 -9.71 -25.25 36.38
CA ASP A 173 -10.02 -23.82 36.46
C ASP A 173 -8.76 -22.97 36.45
N ILE A 174 -7.68 -23.41 37.10
CA ILE A 174 -6.38 -22.74 37.01
C ILE A 174 -5.87 -22.74 35.56
N LEU A 175 -6.01 -23.86 34.84
CA LEU A 175 -5.60 -23.95 33.43
C LEU A 175 -6.43 -23.00 32.54
N LEU A 176 -7.74 -22.94 32.76
CA LEU A 176 -8.63 -22.10 31.95
C LEU A 176 -8.40 -20.60 32.23
N ILE A 177 -8.27 -20.21 33.50
CA ILE A 177 -7.99 -18.84 33.92
C ILE A 177 -6.60 -18.39 33.44
N SER A 178 -5.57 -19.25 33.58
CA SER A 178 -4.23 -18.93 33.10
C SER A 178 -4.18 -18.79 31.57
N THR A 179 -4.89 -19.66 30.84
CA THR A 179 -5.02 -19.54 29.38
C THR A 179 -5.72 -18.25 28.98
N ALA A 180 -6.80 -17.88 29.67
CA ALA A 180 -7.50 -16.61 29.45
C ALA A 180 -6.59 -15.41 29.76
N ALA A 181 -5.81 -15.45 30.84
CA ALA A 181 -4.87 -14.39 31.19
C ALA A 181 -3.77 -14.21 30.14
N VAL A 182 -3.20 -15.30 29.62
CA VAL A 182 -2.21 -15.24 28.53
C VAL A 182 -2.83 -14.66 27.26
N ASN A 183 -4.05 -15.08 26.90
CA ASN A 183 -4.76 -14.56 25.73
C ASN A 183 -5.09 -13.07 25.87
N LEU A 184 -5.50 -12.64 27.07
CA LEU A 184 -5.72 -11.22 27.39
C LEU A 184 -4.44 -10.40 27.20
N LEU A 185 -3.30 -10.91 27.67
CA LEU A 185 -2.00 -10.26 27.46
C LEU A 185 -1.66 -10.15 25.98
N VAL A 186 -1.93 -11.17 25.16
CA VAL A 186 -1.74 -11.11 23.71
C VAL A 186 -2.63 -10.03 23.09
N ALA A 187 -3.92 -9.99 23.43
CA ALA A 187 -4.85 -8.97 22.93
C ALA A 187 -4.40 -7.56 23.31
N LEU A 188 -3.96 -7.35 24.55
CA LEU A 188 -3.43 -6.07 25.04
C LEU A 188 -2.15 -5.67 24.29
N ASN A 189 -1.22 -6.60 24.05
CA ASN A 189 0.00 -6.31 23.29
C ASN A 189 -0.31 -5.89 21.85
N ILE A 190 -1.25 -6.57 21.19
CA ILE A 190 -1.70 -6.18 19.83
C ILE A 190 -2.28 -4.75 19.85
N PHE A 191 -3.11 -4.44 20.84
CA PHE A 191 -3.67 -3.09 21.00
C PHE A 191 -2.59 -2.03 21.24
N LEU A 192 -1.63 -2.30 22.14
CA LEU A 192 -0.52 -1.39 22.44
C LEU A 192 0.38 -1.15 21.22
N LEU A 193 0.65 -2.19 20.41
CA LEU A 193 1.34 -2.03 19.13
C LEU A 193 0.60 -1.09 18.18
N GLY A 194 -0.74 -1.17 18.15
CA GLY A 194 -1.57 -0.24 17.40
C GLY A 194 -1.48 1.20 17.89
N LEU A 195 -1.46 1.40 19.21
CA LEU A 195 -1.31 2.71 19.82
C LEU A 195 0.09 3.30 19.55
N LEU A 196 1.15 2.48 19.63
CA LEU A 196 2.49 2.87 19.26
C LEU A 196 2.60 3.25 17.77
N ALA A 197 1.95 2.48 16.89
CA ALA A 197 1.91 2.79 15.46
C ALA A 197 1.20 4.13 15.18
N GLU A 198 0.08 4.40 15.85
CA GLU A 198 -0.65 5.67 15.79
C GLU A 198 0.23 6.84 16.26
N LEU A 199 0.89 6.69 17.42
CA LEU A 199 1.80 7.70 17.96
C LEU A 199 2.98 7.96 17.02
N GLN A 200 3.59 6.92 16.45
CA GLN A 200 4.71 7.04 15.53
C GLN A 200 4.30 7.75 14.23
N LEU A 201 3.13 7.42 13.68
CA LEU A 201 2.61 8.06 12.46
C LEU A 201 2.24 9.54 12.70
N ASN A 202 1.72 9.86 13.88
CA ASN A 202 1.44 11.24 14.27
C ASN A 202 2.73 12.03 14.55
N SER A 203 3.71 11.42 15.23
CA SER A 203 5.01 12.02 15.53
C SER A 203 5.84 12.31 14.28
N SER A 204 5.94 11.33 13.36
CA SER A 204 6.69 11.43 12.10
C SER A 204 6.18 12.52 11.15
N GLY A 205 5.06 13.18 11.48
CA GLY A 205 4.45 14.23 10.67
C GLY A 205 3.92 13.71 9.33
N TYR A 206 3.78 12.39 9.18
CA TYR A 206 3.14 11.78 8.01
C TYR A 206 1.73 12.35 7.83
N PHE A 207 0.97 12.46 8.94
CA PHE A 207 -0.34 13.11 8.95
C PHE A 207 -0.30 14.62 8.73
N ARG A 208 0.69 15.36 9.28
CA ARG A 208 0.82 16.80 9.01
C ARG A 208 1.03 17.09 7.52
N ARG A 209 1.83 16.26 6.85
CA ARG A 209 2.01 16.32 5.39
C ARG A 209 0.74 15.92 4.64
N ARG A 210 0.04 14.86 5.05
CA ARG A 210 -1.20 14.41 4.39
C ARG A 210 -2.40 15.34 4.63
N ALA A 211 -2.50 15.98 5.79
CA ALA A 211 -3.58 16.91 6.15
C ALA A 211 -3.39 18.30 5.52
N SER A 212 -2.15 18.78 5.35
CA SER A 212 -1.85 19.97 4.52
C SER A 212 -2.09 19.68 3.03
N MET A 213 -1.78 18.46 2.56
CA MET A 213 -2.10 18.00 1.19
C MET A 213 -3.61 18.01 0.89
N ILE A 214 -4.47 17.56 1.83
CA ILE A 214 -5.93 17.55 1.61
C ILE A 214 -6.55 18.96 1.66
N ARG A 215 -5.96 19.90 2.42
CA ARG A 215 -6.48 21.27 2.54
C ARG A 215 -6.05 22.22 1.43
N GLY A 216 -5.19 21.79 0.49
CA GLY A 216 -4.65 22.70 -0.52
C GLY A 216 -3.78 23.82 0.07
N GLU A 217 -3.44 23.75 1.35
CA GLU A 217 -2.57 24.69 2.05
C GLU A 217 -1.12 24.29 1.78
N ILE A 218 -0.69 24.43 0.53
CA ILE A 218 0.72 24.69 0.26
C ILE A 218 0.92 26.15 0.63
N VAL A 219 1.41 26.37 1.85
CA VAL A 219 1.93 27.67 2.30
C VAL A 219 2.90 28.14 1.22
N ARG A 220 2.59 29.30 0.63
CA ARG A 220 3.47 30.03 -0.27
C ARG A 220 4.75 30.43 0.45
#